data_AF-A0A437J596-F1
#
_entry.id   AF-A0A437J596-F1
#
_cell.length_a   1.000
_cell.length_b   1.000
_cell.length_c   1.000
_cell.angle_alpha   90.00
_cell.angle_beta   90.00
_cell.angle_gamma   90.00
#
_symmetry.space_group_name_H-M   'P 1'
#
loop_
_entity.id
_entity.type
_entity.pdbx_description
1 polymer ?
#
loop_
_entity_poly.entity_id
_entity_poly.type
_entity_poly.pdbx_seq_one_letter_code
_entity_poly.pdbx_strand_id
1 'polypeptide(L)'
;MLALSLAVAVGLHRTATAQDPAGYSAPFADRLTNRVFPLFAMLQTAPGWADALRNDPVLQKLATDRAARVPQGACKPAPQCLADAWAWTAEDIAAVEARLRTIMSNQKAADALVDRQIRASGRFARHAALSDADLLAAAWRDAAMAMNRVIDVYAKGVPPRYPAIDAFIFDIADPRMVDVLSAHGVATAAQTKPNDLFFEPALRYANGLMQMNERIDAGTFRPLLGGDNADTVRAIARMNWRAKPYTALLVFGHGPEDVQSRTGVMGHIRLAIAADLFARGLAPFIIVSGGNVHPNRTPFNEAVEMKRLLVTQYGIPADRILMEPHARHTTTNLRNCARLLLAADFPADKPALVVSDHRTIQYIGSSELAERNVREMGVQPGRLAPGPDRFTLIFTPDPVAFHVEAVDPLDP
;
A
#
# COMPACT_ATOMS: atom_id res chain seq x y z
N MET A 1 3.83 50.93 -26.82
CA MET A 1 3.85 50.27 -25.49
C MET A 1 3.29 48.87 -25.66
N LEU A 2 4.15 47.87 -25.81
CA LEU A 2 3.76 46.45 -25.73
C LEU A 2 3.83 46.04 -24.25
N ALA A 3 2.73 45.59 -23.68
CA ALA A 3 2.72 44.95 -22.37
C ALA A 3 2.91 43.44 -22.56
N LEU A 4 4.07 42.94 -22.14
CA LEU A 4 4.37 41.52 -22.04
C LEU A 4 3.70 40.97 -20.77
N SER A 5 2.66 40.15 -20.91
CA SER A 5 2.09 39.40 -19.80
C SER A 5 2.94 38.14 -19.58
N LEU A 6 3.75 38.16 -18.52
CA LEU A 6 4.54 37.03 -18.06
C LEU A 6 3.60 36.00 -17.41
N ALA A 7 3.31 34.90 -18.12
CA ALA A 7 2.62 33.76 -17.53
C ALA A 7 3.60 33.04 -16.57
N VAL A 8 3.44 33.28 -15.27
CA VAL A 8 4.11 32.49 -14.24
C VAL A 8 3.45 31.12 -14.23
N ALA A 9 4.15 30.12 -14.75
CA ALA A 9 3.80 28.72 -14.55
C ALA A 9 3.99 28.40 -13.07
N VAL A 10 2.90 28.44 -12.30
CA VAL A 10 2.87 27.90 -10.94
C VAL A 10 3.00 26.38 -11.09
N GLY A 11 4.23 25.89 -10.96
CA GLY A 11 4.49 24.47 -10.80
C GLY A 11 3.79 24.02 -9.52
N LEU A 12 2.73 23.23 -9.65
CA LEU A 12 2.19 22.45 -8.55
C LEU A 12 3.31 21.55 -8.05
N HIS A 13 4.02 21.95 -6.99
CA HIS A 13 4.83 21.02 -6.21
C HIS A 13 3.86 19.99 -5.62
N ARG A 14 3.68 18.88 -6.34
CA ARG A 14 3.02 17.71 -5.79
C ARG A 14 3.89 17.24 -4.63
N THR A 15 3.33 17.28 -3.42
CA THR A 15 3.96 16.78 -2.21
C THR A 15 4.38 15.33 -2.45
N ALA A 16 5.67 15.02 -2.25
CA ALA A 16 6.18 13.66 -2.29
C ALA A 16 5.28 12.75 -1.44
N THR A 17 4.87 11.62 -2.00
CA THR A 17 4.09 10.63 -1.27
C THR A 17 5.06 9.63 -0.66
N ALA A 18 4.76 9.12 0.53
CA ALA A 18 5.61 8.11 1.18
C ALA A 18 5.72 6.79 0.39
N GLN A 19 4.87 6.58 -0.62
CA GLN A 19 4.90 5.39 -1.48
C GLN A 19 5.60 5.63 -2.82
N ASP A 20 6.17 6.81 -3.04
CA ASP A 20 6.91 7.14 -4.24
C ASP A 20 8.40 7.33 -3.90
N PRO A 21 9.32 6.73 -4.68
CA PRO A 21 10.74 6.97 -4.50
C PRO A 21 11.11 8.41 -4.86
N ALA A 22 12.22 8.90 -4.29
CA ALA A 22 12.76 10.22 -4.63
C ALA A 22 12.96 10.36 -6.16
N GLY A 23 12.48 11.46 -6.73
CA GLY A 23 12.55 11.74 -8.17
C GLY A 23 11.42 11.15 -9.02
N TYR A 24 10.56 10.30 -8.45
CA TYR A 24 9.33 9.85 -9.09
C TYR A 24 8.12 10.67 -8.61
N SER A 25 7.24 11.03 -9.53
CA SER A 25 5.95 11.63 -9.21
C SER A 25 4.87 10.86 -9.96
N ALA A 26 3.94 10.25 -9.22
CA ALA A 26 2.81 9.55 -9.83
C ALA A 26 2.03 10.50 -10.78
N PRO A 27 1.79 10.11 -12.04
CA PRO A 27 1.01 10.92 -12.99
C PRO A 27 -0.50 10.87 -12.72
N PHE A 28 -0.93 10.06 -11.75
CA PHE A 28 -2.32 9.87 -11.32
C PHE A 28 -2.55 10.39 -9.91
N ALA A 29 -3.83 10.59 -9.55
CA ALA A 29 -4.21 11.05 -8.22
C ALA A 29 -3.97 9.97 -7.16
N ASP A 30 -3.59 10.39 -5.95
CA ASP A 30 -3.38 9.51 -4.81
C ASP A 30 -4.73 9.09 -4.18
N ARG A 31 -5.38 8.08 -4.78
CA ARG A 31 -6.67 7.50 -4.37
C ARG A 31 -6.48 6.07 -3.86
N LEU A 32 -7.37 5.59 -2.99
CA LEU A 32 -7.35 4.21 -2.46
C LEU A 32 -7.12 3.18 -3.59
N THR A 33 -7.95 3.21 -4.62
CA THR A 33 -7.85 2.30 -5.77
C THR A 33 -6.49 2.34 -6.46
N ASN A 34 -5.86 3.51 -6.59
CA ASN A 34 -4.57 3.67 -7.25
C ASN A 34 -3.39 3.25 -6.36
N ARG A 35 -3.58 3.22 -5.03
CA ARG A 35 -2.58 2.68 -4.10
C ARG A 35 -2.59 1.16 -4.12
N VAL A 36 -3.78 0.57 -4.09
CA VAL A 36 -3.97 -0.90 -4.10
C VAL A 36 -3.67 -1.48 -5.48
N PHE A 37 -4.13 -0.83 -6.54
CA PHE A 37 -4.00 -1.30 -7.92
C PHE A 37 -3.32 -0.25 -8.82
N PRO A 38 -2.03 0.05 -8.61
CA PRO A 38 -1.34 1.14 -9.32
C PRO A 38 -1.27 0.93 -10.83
N LEU A 39 -1.19 -0.32 -11.30
CA LEU A 39 -1.08 -0.63 -12.72
C LEU A 39 -2.23 -0.05 -13.53
N PHE A 40 -3.48 -0.10 -13.03
CA PHE A 40 -4.65 0.38 -13.78
C PHE A 40 -4.58 1.89 -14.00
N ALA A 41 -4.16 2.64 -12.99
CA ALA A 41 -3.94 4.07 -13.11
C ALA A 41 -2.79 4.39 -14.08
N MET A 42 -1.73 3.58 -14.07
CA MET A 42 -0.61 3.73 -15.01
C MET A 42 -1.03 3.45 -16.45
N LEU A 43 -1.79 2.39 -16.71
CA LEU A 43 -2.34 2.07 -18.04
C LEU A 43 -3.27 3.16 -18.57
N GLN A 44 -4.05 3.81 -17.68
CA GLN A 44 -4.91 4.93 -18.05
C GLN A 44 -4.13 6.21 -18.37
N THR A 45 -3.06 6.50 -17.63
CA THR A 45 -2.35 7.79 -17.69
C THR A 45 -1.11 7.78 -18.57
N ALA A 46 -0.55 6.62 -18.90
CA ALA A 46 0.58 6.50 -19.81
C ALA A 46 0.18 6.97 -21.22
N PRO A 47 0.92 7.93 -21.82
CA PRO A 47 0.63 8.43 -23.16
C PRO A 47 0.45 7.30 -24.19
N GLY A 48 -0.69 7.30 -24.87
CA GLY A 48 -1.03 6.32 -25.93
C GLY A 48 -1.57 4.97 -25.45
N TRP A 49 -1.47 4.64 -24.15
CA TRP A 49 -1.89 3.33 -23.65
C TRP A 49 -3.41 3.18 -23.59
N ALA A 50 -4.12 4.15 -23.02
CA ALA A 50 -5.58 4.07 -22.92
C ALA A 50 -6.24 3.90 -24.31
N ASP A 51 -5.75 4.61 -25.32
CA ASP A 51 -6.28 4.51 -26.68
C ASP A 51 -5.90 3.19 -27.36
N ALA A 52 -4.66 2.70 -27.16
CA ALA A 52 -4.26 1.40 -27.68
C ALA A 52 -5.10 0.26 -27.08
N LEU A 53 -5.35 0.29 -25.77
CA LEU A 53 -6.16 -0.71 -25.09
C LEU A 53 -7.64 -0.63 -25.51
N ARG A 54 -8.19 0.57 -25.65
CA ARG A 54 -9.59 0.77 -26.04
C ARG A 54 -9.88 0.33 -27.47
N ASN A 55 -8.90 0.48 -28.36
CA ASN A 55 -9.03 0.13 -29.77
C ASN A 55 -8.57 -1.30 -30.10
N ASP A 56 -8.12 -2.07 -29.11
CA ASP A 56 -7.72 -3.46 -29.31
C ASP A 56 -8.96 -4.36 -29.45
N PRO A 57 -9.18 -5.01 -30.61
CA PRO A 57 -10.41 -5.77 -30.87
C PRO A 57 -10.56 -7.00 -29.96
N VAL A 58 -9.46 -7.58 -29.49
CA VAL A 58 -9.50 -8.73 -28.56
C VAL A 58 -9.94 -8.25 -27.19
N LEU A 59 -9.44 -7.10 -26.73
CA LEU A 59 -9.85 -6.53 -25.44
C LEU A 59 -11.28 -6.00 -25.46
N GLN A 60 -11.74 -5.43 -26.59
CA GLN A 60 -13.14 -5.05 -26.78
C GLN A 60 -14.07 -6.26 -26.68
N LYS A 61 -13.75 -7.34 -27.42
CA LYS A 61 -14.51 -8.59 -27.34
C LYS A 61 -14.52 -9.14 -25.91
N LEU A 62 -13.35 -9.17 -25.25
CA LEU A 62 -13.24 -9.62 -23.86
C LEU A 62 -14.13 -8.79 -22.91
N ALA A 63 -14.17 -7.47 -23.08
CA ALA A 63 -15.03 -6.60 -22.29
C ALA A 63 -16.52 -6.94 -22.49
N THR A 64 -16.95 -7.16 -23.74
CA THR A 64 -18.32 -7.58 -24.06
C THR A 64 -18.64 -8.96 -23.48
N ASP A 65 -17.76 -9.93 -23.67
CA ASP A 65 -17.93 -11.30 -23.14
C ASP A 65 -18.04 -11.28 -21.61
N ARG A 66 -17.22 -10.47 -20.94
CA ARG A 66 -17.25 -10.31 -19.48
C ARG A 66 -18.53 -9.62 -18.99
N ALA A 67 -18.98 -8.56 -19.67
CA ALA A 67 -20.24 -7.91 -19.34
C ALA A 67 -21.44 -8.86 -19.45
N ALA A 68 -21.42 -9.78 -20.42
CA ALA A 68 -22.46 -10.80 -20.58
C ALA A 68 -22.48 -11.87 -19.47
N ARG A 69 -21.43 -11.98 -18.63
CA ARG A 69 -21.40 -12.91 -17.48
C ARG A 69 -22.24 -12.42 -16.31
N VAL A 70 -22.51 -11.12 -16.22
CA VAL A 70 -23.26 -10.51 -15.12
C VAL A 70 -24.72 -11.00 -15.18
N PRO A 71 -25.20 -11.76 -14.18
CA PRO A 71 -26.55 -12.32 -14.22
C PRO A 71 -27.61 -11.23 -14.24
N GLN A 72 -28.59 -11.36 -15.14
CA GLN A 72 -29.74 -10.44 -15.23
C GLN A 72 -30.94 -10.92 -14.37
N GLY A 73 -30.80 -12.06 -13.69
CA GLY A 73 -31.84 -12.69 -12.88
C GLY A 73 -31.24 -13.68 -11.90
N ALA A 74 -32.03 -14.67 -11.48
CA ALA A 74 -31.57 -15.68 -10.52
C ALA A 74 -30.36 -16.46 -11.07
N CYS A 75 -29.32 -16.60 -10.24
CA CYS A 75 -28.17 -17.45 -10.53
C CYS A 75 -27.97 -18.50 -9.41
N LYS A 76 -27.28 -19.60 -9.71
CA LYS A 76 -26.97 -20.66 -8.74
C LYS A 76 -25.51 -21.14 -8.89
N PRO A 77 -24.80 -21.46 -7.78
CA PRO A 77 -25.22 -21.27 -6.38
C PRO A 77 -25.16 -19.79 -5.97
N ALA A 78 -26.21 -19.27 -5.34
CA ALA A 78 -26.22 -17.90 -4.79
C ALA A 78 -25.70 -17.90 -3.33
N PRO A 79 -25.02 -16.83 -2.87
CA PRO A 79 -24.68 -15.60 -3.60
C PRO A 79 -23.43 -15.72 -4.49
N GLN A 80 -22.76 -16.87 -4.45
CA GLN A 80 -21.46 -17.14 -5.08
C GLN A 80 -21.39 -16.79 -6.57
N CYS A 81 -22.39 -17.19 -7.35
CA CYS A 81 -22.50 -16.91 -8.79
C CYS A 81 -22.55 -15.41 -9.13
N LEU A 82 -23.06 -14.56 -8.23
CA LEU A 82 -23.09 -13.11 -8.43
C LEU A 82 -21.68 -12.52 -8.38
N ALA A 83 -20.83 -13.05 -7.50
CA ALA A 83 -19.44 -12.65 -7.35
C ALA A 83 -18.56 -13.18 -8.49
N ASP A 84 -18.74 -14.45 -8.87
CA ASP A 84 -17.91 -15.10 -9.89
C ASP A 84 -18.01 -14.44 -11.27
N ALA A 85 -19.13 -13.79 -11.58
CA ALA A 85 -19.31 -13.03 -12.81
C ALA A 85 -18.29 -11.89 -13.01
N TRP A 86 -17.72 -11.37 -11.91
CA TRP A 86 -16.76 -10.27 -11.92
C TRP A 86 -15.31 -10.73 -11.86
N ALA A 87 -15.06 -12.00 -11.52
CA ALA A 87 -13.72 -12.56 -11.42
C ALA A 87 -13.04 -12.67 -12.79
N TRP A 88 -11.72 -12.53 -12.81
CA TRP A 88 -10.86 -12.80 -13.97
C TRP A 88 -10.54 -14.28 -14.04
N THR A 89 -10.86 -14.93 -15.16
CA THR A 89 -10.45 -16.33 -15.37
C THR A 89 -8.98 -16.41 -15.80
N ALA A 90 -8.40 -17.60 -15.76
CA ALA A 90 -7.04 -17.82 -16.25
C ALA A 90 -6.92 -17.46 -17.75
N GLU A 91 -7.95 -17.77 -18.54
CA GLU A 91 -8.02 -17.42 -19.96
C GLU A 91 -8.10 -15.91 -20.17
N ASP A 92 -8.91 -15.19 -19.37
CA ASP A 92 -9.00 -13.73 -19.45
C ASP A 92 -7.62 -13.09 -19.17
N ILE A 93 -6.95 -13.55 -18.10
CA ILE A 93 -5.65 -13.04 -17.70
C ILE A 93 -4.63 -13.27 -18.81
N ALA A 94 -4.53 -14.50 -19.34
CA ALA A 94 -3.60 -14.85 -20.40
C ALA A 94 -3.86 -14.09 -21.70
N ALA A 95 -5.15 -13.89 -22.07
CA ALA A 95 -5.51 -13.11 -23.23
C ALA A 95 -5.01 -11.66 -23.13
N VAL A 96 -5.20 -11.03 -21.96
CA VAL A 96 -4.73 -9.66 -21.72
C VAL A 96 -3.21 -9.59 -21.70
N GLU A 97 -2.51 -10.53 -21.07
CA GLU A 97 -1.04 -10.60 -21.10
C GLU A 97 -0.51 -10.60 -22.55
N ALA A 98 -1.11 -11.41 -23.43
CA ALA A 98 -0.72 -11.47 -24.83
C ALA A 98 -0.94 -10.13 -25.56
N ARG A 99 -2.06 -9.43 -25.28
CA ARG A 99 -2.33 -8.11 -25.88
C ARG A 99 -1.40 -7.03 -25.35
N LEU A 100 -1.11 -7.01 -24.05
CA LEU A 100 -0.16 -6.08 -23.44
C LEU A 100 1.23 -6.22 -24.06
N ARG A 101 1.72 -7.45 -24.25
CA ARG A 101 2.99 -7.71 -24.94
C ARG A 101 3.00 -7.21 -26.38
N THR A 102 1.87 -7.36 -27.09
CA THR A 102 1.72 -6.88 -28.47
C THR A 102 1.79 -5.34 -28.52
N ILE A 103 1.04 -4.65 -27.67
CA ILE A 103 1.03 -3.18 -27.60
C ILE A 103 2.42 -2.63 -27.25
N MET A 104 3.10 -3.29 -26.32
CA MET A 104 4.43 -2.90 -25.85
C MET A 104 5.54 -3.08 -26.90
N SER A 105 5.30 -3.80 -28.00
CA SER A 105 6.25 -3.86 -29.12
C SER A 105 6.49 -2.50 -29.78
N ASN A 106 5.61 -1.52 -29.55
CA ASN A 106 5.84 -0.13 -29.89
C ASN A 106 6.75 0.54 -28.85
N GLN A 107 7.97 0.92 -29.24
CA GLN A 107 8.96 1.53 -28.35
C GLN A 107 8.43 2.76 -27.61
N LYS A 108 7.67 3.63 -28.26
CA LYS A 108 7.12 4.84 -27.61
C LYS A 108 6.12 4.48 -26.51
N ALA A 109 5.34 3.41 -26.71
CA ALA A 109 4.45 2.90 -25.69
C ALA A 109 5.23 2.26 -24.53
N ALA A 110 6.27 1.47 -24.83
CA ALA A 110 7.15 0.89 -23.83
C ALA A 110 7.78 1.97 -22.93
N ASP A 111 8.43 2.98 -23.51
CA ASP A 111 9.06 4.08 -22.76
C ASP A 111 8.05 4.85 -21.88
N ALA A 112 6.84 5.07 -22.39
CA ALA A 112 5.81 5.87 -21.72
C ALA A 112 5.24 5.21 -20.47
N LEU A 113 5.15 3.87 -20.45
CA LEU A 113 4.60 3.10 -19.33
C LEU A 113 5.69 2.43 -18.51
N VAL A 114 6.53 1.61 -19.15
CA VAL A 114 7.44 0.73 -18.42
C VAL A 114 8.57 1.54 -17.78
N ASP A 115 9.29 2.33 -18.55
CA ASP A 115 10.40 3.12 -18.01
C ASP A 115 9.92 4.21 -17.07
N ARG A 116 9.01 5.07 -17.55
CA ARG A 116 8.62 6.29 -16.83
C ARG A 116 7.66 6.06 -15.66
N GLN A 117 6.97 4.93 -15.60
CA GLN A 117 6.00 4.66 -14.53
C GLN A 117 6.28 3.37 -13.79
N ILE A 118 6.31 2.21 -14.46
CA ILE A 118 6.45 0.91 -13.79
C ILE A 118 7.81 0.80 -13.09
N ARG A 119 8.91 0.94 -13.84
CA ARG A 119 10.28 0.85 -13.30
C ARG A 119 10.60 2.02 -12.40
N ALA A 120 10.34 3.25 -12.85
CA ALA A 120 10.62 4.46 -12.07
C ALA A 120 9.88 4.52 -10.72
N SER A 121 8.69 3.91 -10.60
CA SER A 121 7.92 3.92 -9.35
C SER A 121 8.44 2.94 -8.29
N GLY A 122 9.19 1.91 -8.66
CA GLY A 122 9.56 0.81 -7.76
C GLY A 122 8.39 -0.09 -7.31
N ARG A 123 7.15 0.18 -7.72
CA ARG A 123 5.94 -0.52 -7.25
C ARG A 123 5.88 -2.00 -7.65
N PHE A 124 6.70 -2.42 -8.62
CA PHE A 124 6.75 -3.79 -9.13
C PHE A 124 8.11 -4.45 -8.90
N ALA A 125 8.83 -4.06 -7.83
CA ALA A 125 10.23 -4.45 -7.63
C ALA A 125 10.46 -5.97 -7.53
N ARG A 126 9.46 -6.77 -7.13
CA ARG A 126 9.53 -8.25 -7.19
C ARG A 126 9.90 -8.78 -8.58
N HIS A 127 9.47 -8.07 -9.63
CA HIS A 127 9.62 -8.45 -11.03
C HIS A 127 10.71 -7.64 -11.74
N ALA A 128 11.54 -6.87 -11.02
CA ALA A 128 12.46 -5.90 -11.62
C ALA A 128 13.47 -6.51 -12.60
N ALA A 129 13.85 -7.78 -12.38
CA ALA A 129 14.80 -8.52 -13.21
C ALA A 129 14.21 -9.06 -14.52
N LEU A 130 12.88 -9.01 -14.69
CA LEU A 130 12.23 -9.45 -15.92
C LEU A 130 12.46 -8.45 -17.07
N SER A 131 12.32 -8.95 -18.30
CA SER A 131 12.20 -8.08 -19.49
C SER A 131 10.99 -7.17 -19.36
N ASP A 132 10.95 -6.04 -20.07
CA ASP A 132 9.82 -5.10 -19.99
C ASP A 132 8.46 -5.76 -20.30
N ALA A 133 8.46 -6.68 -21.27
CA ALA A 133 7.27 -7.45 -21.67
C ALA A 133 6.79 -8.36 -20.55
N ASP A 134 7.73 -9.08 -19.94
CA ASP A 134 7.47 -10.03 -18.86
C ASP A 134 7.09 -9.32 -17.57
N LEU A 135 7.73 -8.18 -17.28
CA LEU A 135 7.42 -7.30 -16.16
C LEU A 135 5.97 -6.79 -16.26
N LEU A 136 5.57 -6.25 -17.41
CA LEU A 136 4.20 -5.76 -17.60
C LEU A 136 3.17 -6.89 -17.52
N ALA A 137 3.47 -8.05 -18.12
CA ALA A 137 2.58 -9.21 -18.03
C ALA A 137 2.43 -9.72 -16.59
N ALA A 138 3.53 -9.80 -15.84
CA ALA A 138 3.52 -10.19 -14.43
C ALA A 138 2.76 -9.17 -13.57
N ALA A 139 2.98 -7.87 -13.79
CA ALA A 139 2.26 -6.81 -13.11
C ALA A 139 0.74 -6.90 -13.37
N TRP A 140 0.32 -7.19 -14.60
CA TRP A 140 -1.08 -7.40 -14.95
C TRP A 140 -1.67 -8.61 -14.22
N ARG A 141 -0.96 -9.74 -14.23
CA ARG A 141 -1.38 -10.96 -13.55
C ARG A 141 -1.61 -10.71 -12.07
N ASP A 142 -0.65 -10.07 -11.40
CA ASP A 142 -0.73 -9.75 -9.98
C ASP A 142 -1.93 -8.83 -9.69
N ALA A 143 -2.15 -7.80 -10.52
CA ALA A 143 -3.27 -6.88 -10.36
C ALA A 143 -4.64 -7.56 -10.57
N ALA A 144 -4.75 -8.46 -11.54
CA ALA A 144 -5.97 -9.25 -11.79
C ALA A 144 -6.23 -10.25 -10.65
N MET A 145 -5.20 -10.95 -10.19
CA MET A 145 -5.28 -11.86 -9.04
C MET A 145 -5.62 -11.12 -7.75
N ALA A 146 -5.14 -9.90 -7.55
CA ALA A 146 -5.50 -9.06 -6.43
C ALA A 146 -6.99 -8.66 -6.43
N MET A 147 -7.55 -8.29 -7.59
CA MET A 147 -9.00 -8.06 -7.70
C MET A 147 -9.79 -9.34 -7.38
N ASN A 148 -9.36 -10.49 -7.90
CA ASN A 148 -9.98 -11.77 -7.57
C ASN A 148 -9.90 -12.06 -6.06
N ARG A 149 -8.76 -11.77 -5.42
CA ARG A 149 -8.60 -11.94 -3.98
C ARG A 149 -9.55 -11.06 -3.19
N VAL A 150 -9.75 -9.81 -3.60
CA VAL A 150 -10.76 -8.91 -3.03
C VAL A 150 -12.16 -9.49 -3.18
N ILE A 151 -12.51 -10.04 -4.35
CA ILE A 151 -13.81 -10.69 -4.59
C ILE A 151 -13.98 -11.94 -3.72
N ASP A 152 -12.96 -12.80 -3.66
CA ASP A 152 -12.96 -14.02 -2.85
C ASP A 152 -13.17 -13.70 -1.37
N VAL A 153 -12.44 -12.73 -0.82
CA VAL A 153 -12.59 -12.38 0.60
C VAL A 153 -13.88 -11.62 0.84
N TYR A 154 -14.14 -10.55 0.08
CA TYR A 154 -15.16 -9.56 0.41
C TYR A 154 -16.50 -9.71 -0.31
N ALA A 155 -16.67 -10.75 -1.13
CA ALA A 155 -17.97 -11.16 -1.64
C ALA A 155 -18.28 -12.64 -1.38
N LYS A 156 -17.25 -13.50 -1.31
CA LYS A 156 -17.41 -14.96 -1.19
C LYS A 156 -17.10 -15.49 0.21
N GLY A 157 -16.62 -14.64 1.12
CA GLY A 157 -16.30 -15.03 2.50
C GLY A 157 -15.09 -15.95 2.62
N VAL A 158 -14.23 -16.05 1.60
CA VAL A 158 -13.00 -16.84 1.68
C VAL A 158 -12.08 -16.21 2.74
N PRO A 159 -11.54 -16.98 3.70
CA PRO A 159 -10.66 -16.42 4.71
C PRO A 159 -9.45 -15.68 4.11
N PRO A 160 -9.15 -14.44 4.57
CA PRO A 160 -7.93 -13.73 4.19
C PRO A 160 -6.71 -14.38 4.86
N ARG A 161 -5.51 -13.86 4.59
CA ARG A 161 -4.28 -14.35 5.23
C ARG A 161 -4.35 -14.23 6.76
N TYR A 162 -4.97 -13.15 7.26
CA TYR A 162 -5.18 -12.90 8.68
C TYR A 162 -6.66 -12.74 9.02
N PRO A 163 -7.42 -13.85 9.17
CA PRO A 163 -8.87 -13.81 9.39
C PRO A 163 -9.28 -13.01 10.62
N ALA A 164 -8.46 -12.99 11.67
CA ALA A 164 -8.77 -12.28 12.91
C ALA A 164 -8.92 -10.76 12.73
N ILE A 165 -8.32 -10.17 11.69
CA ILE A 165 -8.23 -8.71 11.52
C ILE A 165 -8.62 -8.23 10.12
N ASP A 166 -8.68 -9.13 9.13
CA ASP A 166 -8.92 -8.77 7.71
C ASP A 166 -10.21 -9.33 7.13
N ALA A 167 -10.91 -10.16 7.90
CA ALA A 167 -12.05 -10.92 7.39
C ALA A 167 -13.19 -10.03 6.87
N PHE A 168 -14.00 -10.66 6.02
CA PHE A 168 -15.32 -10.20 5.63
C PHE A 168 -16.16 -9.85 6.87
N ILE A 169 -16.87 -8.72 6.83
CA ILE A 169 -17.61 -8.23 8.02
C ILE A 169 -19.05 -8.74 8.11
N PHE A 170 -19.54 -9.40 7.05
CA PHE A 170 -20.89 -9.96 6.99
C PHE A 170 -20.86 -11.47 7.16
N ASP A 171 -22.01 -12.05 7.52
CA ASP A 171 -22.21 -13.49 7.45
C ASP A 171 -22.60 -13.88 6.02
N ILE A 172 -21.76 -14.67 5.35
CA ILE A 172 -22.01 -15.10 3.97
C ILE A 172 -23.21 -16.06 3.86
N ALA A 173 -23.59 -16.72 4.96
CA ALA A 173 -24.76 -17.59 5.00
C ALA A 173 -26.08 -16.80 5.13
N ASP A 174 -26.03 -15.50 5.41
CA ASP A 174 -27.22 -14.66 5.48
C ASP A 174 -27.88 -14.56 4.09
N PRO A 175 -29.16 -14.98 3.93
CA PRO A 175 -29.86 -14.90 2.64
C PRO A 175 -29.89 -13.49 2.03
N ARG A 176 -29.80 -12.43 2.85
CA ARG A 176 -29.74 -11.04 2.39
C ARG A 176 -28.48 -10.75 1.56
N MET A 177 -27.44 -11.56 1.65
CA MET A 177 -26.23 -11.38 0.84
C MET A 177 -26.50 -11.51 -0.65
N VAL A 178 -27.53 -12.24 -1.06
CA VAL A 178 -27.97 -12.31 -2.46
C VAL A 178 -28.39 -10.93 -2.95
N ASP A 179 -29.22 -10.22 -2.17
CA ASP A 179 -29.70 -8.89 -2.52
C ASP A 179 -28.56 -7.86 -2.51
N VAL A 180 -27.66 -7.95 -1.54
CA VAL A 180 -26.49 -7.07 -1.42
C VAL A 180 -25.56 -7.19 -2.64
N LEU A 181 -25.15 -8.41 -3.01
CA LEU A 181 -24.27 -8.61 -4.16
C LEU A 181 -24.98 -8.33 -5.48
N SER A 182 -26.27 -8.63 -5.59
CA SER A 182 -27.09 -8.29 -6.76
C SER A 182 -27.16 -6.78 -6.97
N ALA A 183 -27.51 -6.03 -5.92
CA ALA A 183 -27.58 -4.57 -5.97
C ALA A 183 -26.22 -3.94 -6.32
N HIS A 184 -25.13 -4.43 -5.72
CA HIS A 184 -23.78 -3.97 -6.04
C HIS A 184 -23.38 -4.25 -7.49
N GLY A 185 -23.69 -5.45 -8.00
CA GLY A 185 -23.44 -5.84 -9.39
C GLY A 185 -24.22 -4.97 -10.38
N VAL A 186 -25.52 -4.78 -10.16
CA VAL A 186 -26.39 -3.94 -10.99
C VAL A 186 -25.91 -2.48 -10.97
N ALA A 187 -25.61 -1.94 -9.79
CA ALA A 187 -25.09 -0.58 -9.67
C ALA A 187 -23.76 -0.42 -10.42
N THR A 188 -22.85 -1.39 -10.30
CA THR A 188 -21.57 -1.36 -11.01
C THR A 188 -21.76 -1.38 -12.52
N ALA A 189 -22.61 -2.27 -13.04
CA ALA A 189 -22.90 -2.38 -14.47
C ALA A 189 -23.55 -1.10 -15.03
N ALA A 190 -24.49 -0.51 -14.29
CA ALA A 190 -25.19 0.72 -14.68
C ALA A 190 -24.28 1.96 -14.69
N GLN A 191 -23.18 1.96 -13.93
CA GLN A 191 -22.24 3.07 -13.88
C GLN A 191 -21.20 3.05 -15.02
N THR A 192 -21.19 2.04 -15.88
CA THR A 192 -20.23 1.92 -17.00
C THR A 192 -20.18 3.21 -17.82
N LYS A 193 -18.99 3.72 -18.12
CA LYS A 193 -18.81 4.97 -18.88
C LYS A 193 -18.36 4.67 -20.30
N PRO A 194 -18.66 5.56 -21.28
CA PRO A 194 -18.30 5.34 -22.68
C PRO A 194 -16.82 5.10 -22.96
N ASN A 195 -15.93 5.63 -22.11
CA ASN A 195 -14.47 5.56 -22.29
C ASN A 195 -13.77 4.57 -21.33
N ASP A 196 -14.54 3.78 -20.58
CA ASP A 196 -14.01 2.78 -19.65
C ASP A 196 -13.09 1.80 -20.40
N LEU A 197 -11.94 1.47 -19.81
CA LEU A 197 -11.12 0.36 -20.28
C LEU A 197 -11.73 -0.99 -19.86
N PHE A 198 -11.36 -2.07 -20.57
CA PHE A 198 -11.90 -3.41 -20.38
C PHE A 198 -11.85 -3.95 -18.94
N PHE A 199 -10.95 -3.41 -18.09
CA PHE A 199 -10.81 -3.81 -16.68
C PHE A 199 -11.62 -2.97 -15.70
N GLU A 200 -12.10 -1.79 -16.09
CA GLU A 200 -12.69 -0.81 -15.15
C GLU A 200 -13.96 -1.30 -14.44
N PRO A 201 -14.88 -2.03 -15.09
CA PRO A 201 -16.05 -2.57 -14.40
C PRO A 201 -15.67 -3.51 -13.23
N ALA A 202 -14.72 -4.42 -13.46
CA ALA A 202 -14.25 -5.34 -12.43
C ALA A 202 -13.49 -4.63 -11.30
N LEU A 203 -12.66 -3.64 -11.66
CA LEU A 203 -11.96 -2.81 -10.67
C LEU A 203 -12.95 -2.03 -9.78
N ARG A 204 -14.01 -1.48 -10.37
CA ARG A 204 -15.05 -0.76 -9.65
C ARG A 204 -15.83 -1.69 -8.73
N TYR A 205 -16.17 -2.89 -9.20
CA TYR A 205 -16.80 -3.92 -8.38
C TYR A 205 -15.93 -4.26 -7.16
N ALA A 206 -14.65 -4.58 -7.37
CA ALA A 206 -13.70 -4.89 -6.30
C ALA A 206 -13.54 -3.73 -5.30
N ASN A 207 -13.37 -2.50 -5.78
CA ASN A 207 -13.29 -1.32 -4.91
C ASN A 207 -14.57 -1.10 -4.09
N GLY A 208 -15.74 -1.32 -4.69
CA GLY A 208 -17.02 -1.24 -3.98
C GLY A 208 -17.13 -2.28 -2.86
N LEU A 209 -16.66 -3.51 -3.09
CA LEU A 209 -16.62 -4.54 -2.04
C LEU A 209 -15.76 -4.13 -0.85
N MET A 210 -14.59 -3.53 -1.10
CA MET A 210 -13.75 -2.98 -0.04
C MET A 210 -14.49 -1.89 0.75
N GLN A 211 -15.18 -0.98 0.06
CA GLN A 211 -15.95 0.09 0.71
C GLN A 211 -17.11 -0.45 1.54
N MET A 212 -17.89 -1.40 1.00
CA MET A 212 -19.00 -2.06 1.69
C MET A 212 -18.56 -2.81 2.95
N ASN A 213 -17.34 -3.33 2.95
CA ASN A 213 -16.75 -4.01 4.10
C ASN A 213 -16.01 -3.08 5.06
N GLU A 214 -16.01 -1.77 4.81
CA GLU A 214 -15.23 -0.78 5.56
C GLU A 214 -13.73 -1.09 5.59
N ARG A 215 -13.24 -1.74 4.53
CA ARG A 215 -11.85 -2.19 4.35
C ARG A 215 -11.09 -1.17 3.51
N ILE A 216 -11.03 0.05 4.01
CA ILE A 216 -10.51 1.24 3.31
C ILE A 216 -9.29 1.85 4.01
N ASP A 217 -8.64 1.09 4.89
CA ASP A 217 -7.57 1.50 5.80
C ASP A 217 -6.43 2.25 5.09
N ALA A 218 -5.98 1.75 3.93
CA ALA A 218 -4.95 2.36 3.07
C ALA A 218 -5.31 3.77 2.54
N GLY A 219 -6.58 4.20 2.71
CA GLY A 219 -7.11 5.50 2.35
C GLY A 219 -6.93 6.59 3.42
N THR A 220 -6.67 6.22 4.66
CA THR A 220 -6.59 7.14 5.82
C THR A 220 -5.21 7.77 5.99
N PHE A 221 -5.09 8.85 6.78
CA PHE A 221 -3.83 9.54 7.09
C PHE A 221 -2.99 9.91 5.84
N ARG A 222 -3.59 10.70 4.94
CA ARG A 222 -2.99 11.14 3.67
C ARG A 222 -3.08 12.67 3.51
N PRO A 223 -2.08 13.31 2.89
CA PRO A 223 -0.80 12.75 2.42
C PRO A 223 0.12 12.38 3.58
N LEU A 224 0.83 11.24 3.48
CA LEU A 224 1.58 10.67 4.63
C LEU A 224 2.80 11.49 5.05
N LEU A 225 3.49 12.15 4.11
CA LEU A 225 4.61 13.06 4.41
C LEU A 225 4.14 14.50 4.70
N GLY A 226 2.84 14.76 4.55
CA GLY A 226 2.21 16.02 4.95
C GLY A 226 1.42 15.86 6.25
N GLY A 227 0.39 16.69 6.44
CA GLY A 227 -0.51 16.61 7.60
C GLY A 227 0.25 16.51 8.93
N ASP A 228 -0.07 15.47 9.71
CA ASP A 228 0.51 15.23 11.04
C ASP A 228 2.03 14.95 11.04
N ASN A 229 2.61 14.69 9.87
CA ASN A 229 4.05 14.46 9.68
C ASN A 229 4.77 15.67 9.07
N ALA A 230 4.05 16.70 8.62
CA ALA A 230 4.63 17.81 7.86
C ALA A 230 5.74 18.53 8.64
N ASP A 231 5.57 18.71 9.94
CA ASP A 231 6.52 19.42 10.80
C ASP A 231 7.80 18.60 10.98
N THR A 232 7.65 17.30 11.21
CA THR A 232 8.77 16.36 11.30
C THR A 232 9.56 16.27 10.00
N VAL A 233 8.87 16.22 8.85
CA VAL A 233 9.52 16.25 7.52
C VAL A 233 10.32 17.54 7.32
N ARG A 234 9.78 18.71 7.72
CA ARG A 234 10.55 19.96 7.69
C ARG A 234 11.75 19.96 8.64
N ALA A 235 11.64 19.32 9.79
CA ALA A 235 12.75 19.17 10.74
C ALA A 235 13.85 18.23 10.20
N ILE A 236 13.48 17.15 9.52
CA ILE A 236 14.39 16.20 8.85
C ILE A 236 15.26 16.94 7.82
N ALA A 237 14.62 17.71 6.92
CA ALA A 237 15.32 18.47 5.88
C ALA A 237 16.33 19.51 6.42
N ARG A 238 16.16 19.98 7.67
CA ARG A 238 17.03 20.97 8.33
C ARG A 238 18.06 20.34 9.28
N MET A 239 18.04 19.02 9.45
CA MET A 239 18.90 18.33 10.41
C MET A 239 20.37 18.37 9.97
N ASN A 240 21.27 18.66 10.92
CA ASN A 240 22.70 18.41 10.74
C ASN A 240 23.03 16.96 11.09
N TRP A 241 23.20 16.14 10.07
CA TRP A 241 23.45 14.70 10.19
C TRP A 241 24.88 14.31 10.57
N ARG A 242 25.84 15.25 10.58
CA ARG A 242 27.28 14.91 10.75
C ARG A 242 27.60 14.19 12.05
N ALA A 243 26.91 14.54 13.14
CA ALA A 243 27.16 13.98 14.48
C ALA A 243 26.11 12.94 14.91
N LYS A 244 25.28 12.45 13.97
CA LYS A 244 24.17 11.53 14.28
C LYS A 244 24.51 10.12 13.76
N PRO A 245 24.72 9.13 14.64
CA PRO A 245 25.09 7.78 14.22
C PRO A 245 23.93 7.05 13.53
N TYR A 246 22.69 7.37 13.91
CA TYR A 246 21.48 6.77 13.36
C TYR A 246 20.47 7.83 12.92
N THR A 247 19.66 7.50 11.92
CA THR A 247 18.67 8.41 11.32
C THR A 247 17.42 8.55 12.17
N ALA A 248 16.87 7.43 12.61
CA ALA A 248 15.68 7.37 13.43
C ALA A 248 15.63 6.11 14.33
N LEU A 249 14.83 6.18 15.39
CA LEU A 249 14.38 5.02 16.17
C LEU A 249 13.04 4.54 15.60
N LEU A 250 12.95 3.28 15.17
CA LEU A 250 11.74 2.68 14.62
C LEU A 250 11.04 1.88 15.72
N VAL A 251 9.85 2.32 16.12
CA VAL A 251 9.09 1.71 17.22
C VAL A 251 7.81 1.12 16.68
N PHE A 252 7.70 -0.20 16.76
CA PHE A 252 6.54 -0.93 16.26
C PHE A 252 5.47 -1.06 17.33
N GLY A 253 4.25 -0.82 16.91
CA GLY A 253 3.05 -0.86 17.73
C GLY A 253 2.81 -2.25 18.34
N HIS A 254 2.01 -2.22 19.39
CA HIS A 254 1.47 -3.40 20.02
C HIS A 254 0.10 -3.05 20.58
N GLY A 255 -0.92 -3.44 19.84
CA GLY A 255 -2.30 -3.19 20.20
C GLY A 255 -2.66 -3.79 21.55
N PRO A 256 -3.65 -3.20 22.24
CA PRO A 256 -4.16 -3.72 23.49
C PRO A 256 -4.85 -5.07 23.31
N GLU A 257 -4.91 -5.85 24.40
CA GLU A 257 -5.68 -7.10 24.45
C GLU A 257 -7.17 -6.88 24.70
N ASP A 258 -7.57 -5.64 25.03
CA ASP A 258 -8.92 -5.23 25.37
C ASP A 258 -9.40 -4.00 24.56
N VAL A 259 -10.72 -3.78 24.55
CA VAL A 259 -11.38 -2.72 23.76
C VAL A 259 -11.31 -1.32 24.41
N GLN A 260 -10.92 -1.22 25.68
CA GLN A 260 -10.91 0.05 26.43
C GLN A 260 -9.55 0.74 26.35
N SER A 261 -8.48 -0.06 26.44
CA SER A 261 -7.11 0.41 26.35
C SER A 261 -6.82 0.98 24.97
N ARG A 262 -5.98 2.03 24.94
CA ARG A 262 -5.55 2.68 23.69
C ARG A 262 -4.17 2.20 23.21
N THR A 263 -3.43 1.56 24.09
CA THR A 263 -2.08 1.04 23.85
C THR A 263 -1.86 -0.15 24.78
N GLY A 264 -1.25 -1.23 24.27
CA GLY A 264 -0.95 -2.41 25.09
C GLY A 264 0.23 -2.20 26.04
N VAL A 265 0.34 -3.06 27.06
CA VAL A 265 1.44 -3.04 28.06
C VAL A 265 2.82 -3.08 27.40
N MET A 266 2.99 -3.96 26.40
CA MET A 266 4.25 -4.03 25.66
C MET A 266 4.52 -2.76 24.85
N GLY A 267 3.48 -2.06 24.38
CA GLY A 267 3.60 -0.75 23.75
C GLY A 267 4.26 0.26 24.69
N HIS A 268 3.77 0.37 25.93
CA HIS A 268 4.38 1.25 26.94
C HIS A 268 5.86 0.91 27.23
N ILE A 269 6.22 -0.38 27.31
CA ILE A 269 7.61 -0.80 27.51
C ILE A 269 8.49 -0.33 26.34
N ARG A 270 8.03 -0.53 25.10
CA ARG A 270 8.79 -0.12 23.90
C ARG A 270 8.94 1.41 23.81
N LEU A 271 7.90 2.17 24.15
CA LEU A 271 7.97 3.64 24.17
C LEU A 271 8.93 4.16 25.24
N ALA A 272 8.98 3.53 26.42
CA ALA A 272 9.94 3.88 27.47
C ALA A 272 11.39 3.67 27.01
N ILE A 273 11.66 2.54 26.33
CA ILE A 273 12.99 2.26 25.75
C ILE A 273 13.32 3.30 24.68
N ALA A 274 12.41 3.57 23.75
CA ALA A 274 12.64 4.55 22.69
C ALA A 274 12.89 5.95 23.24
N ALA A 275 12.18 6.37 24.29
CA ALA A 275 12.38 7.66 24.94
C ALA A 275 13.75 7.77 25.63
N ASP A 276 14.21 6.72 26.31
CA ASP A 276 15.55 6.67 26.90
C ASP A 276 16.65 6.75 25.82
N LEU A 277 16.52 5.97 24.72
CA LEU A 277 17.47 6.02 23.60
C LEU A 277 17.48 7.40 22.92
N PHE A 278 16.31 8.03 22.77
CA PHE A 278 16.19 9.38 22.24
C PHE A 278 16.87 10.41 23.16
N ALA A 279 16.67 10.33 24.47
CA ALA A 279 17.30 11.20 25.46
C ALA A 279 18.82 11.06 25.48
N ARG A 280 19.36 9.86 25.20
CA ARG A 280 20.80 9.60 25.01
C ARG A 280 21.34 10.13 23.67
N GLY A 281 20.48 10.64 22.79
CA GLY A 281 20.87 11.26 21.52
C GLY A 281 21.25 10.27 20.41
N LEU A 282 20.85 9.00 20.53
CA LEU A 282 21.22 7.93 19.58
C LEU A 282 20.68 8.18 18.17
N ALA A 283 19.45 8.68 18.06
CA ALA A 283 18.90 9.17 16.81
C ALA A 283 18.08 10.45 17.07
N PRO A 284 18.03 11.39 16.12
CA PRO A 284 17.32 12.66 16.30
C PRO A 284 15.81 12.58 16.01
N PHE A 285 15.31 11.45 15.50
CA PHE A 285 13.90 11.25 15.16
C PHE A 285 13.41 9.88 15.64
N ILE A 286 12.10 9.77 15.82
CA ILE A 286 11.39 8.52 16.10
C ILE A 286 10.35 8.31 15.00
N ILE A 287 10.26 7.11 14.45
CA ILE A 287 9.16 6.67 13.59
C ILE A 287 8.34 5.67 14.39
N VAL A 288 7.10 6.01 14.70
CA VAL A 288 6.15 5.11 15.35
C VAL A 288 5.26 4.48 14.28
N SER A 289 5.18 3.15 14.26
CA SER A 289 4.51 2.39 13.20
C SER A 289 3.45 1.45 13.75
N GLY A 290 2.25 1.47 13.17
CA GLY A 290 1.13 0.63 13.59
C GLY A 290 -0.24 1.25 13.28
N GLY A 291 -1.15 0.42 12.78
CA GLY A 291 -2.49 0.80 12.34
C GLY A 291 -3.62 0.48 13.33
N ASN A 292 -4.83 0.33 12.78
CA ASN A 292 -6.07 0.02 13.51
C ASN A 292 -6.31 -1.51 13.55
N VAL A 293 -5.41 -2.25 14.17
CA VAL A 293 -5.35 -3.72 14.01
C VAL A 293 -6.07 -4.46 15.14
N HIS A 294 -5.69 -4.18 16.38
CA HIS A 294 -6.14 -4.92 17.55
C HIS A 294 -6.83 -4.00 18.56
N PRO A 295 -8.04 -4.37 19.05
CA PRO A 295 -8.90 -5.43 18.52
C PRO A 295 -9.40 -5.12 17.09
N ASN A 296 -9.90 -6.14 16.36
CA ASN A 296 -10.37 -5.97 14.98
C ASN A 296 -11.38 -4.81 14.87
N ARG A 297 -11.18 -3.93 13.88
CA ARG A 297 -11.98 -2.70 13.66
C ARG A 297 -11.93 -1.70 14.82
N THR A 298 -10.87 -1.71 15.62
CA THR A 298 -10.65 -0.69 16.64
C THR A 298 -10.62 0.73 16.04
N PRO A 299 -11.24 1.74 16.67
CA PRO A 299 -11.09 3.12 16.24
C PRO A 299 -9.72 3.71 16.61
N PHE A 300 -8.96 3.03 17.47
CA PHE A 300 -7.65 3.52 17.92
C PHE A 300 -6.55 3.12 16.94
N ASN A 301 -5.81 4.13 16.46
CA ASN A 301 -4.63 3.92 15.63
C ASN A 301 -3.37 3.89 16.53
N GLU A 302 -2.58 2.83 16.43
CA GLU A 302 -1.40 2.64 17.30
C GLU A 302 -0.38 3.77 17.13
N ALA A 303 -0.05 4.19 15.91
CA ALA A 303 0.93 5.26 15.67
C ALA A 303 0.49 6.61 16.27
N VAL A 304 -0.81 6.93 16.19
CA VAL A 304 -1.38 8.14 16.79
C VAL A 304 -1.24 8.13 18.30
N GLU A 305 -1.62 7.02 18.95
CA GLU A 305 -1.54 6.91 20.40
C GLU A 305 -0.08 6.85 20.90
N MET A 306 0.81 6.17 20.18
CA MET A 306 2.24 6.17 20.47
C MET A 306 2.86 7.58 20.38
N LYS A 307 2.56 8.35 19.33
CA LYS A 307 3.03 9.75 19.22
C LYS A 307 2.51 10.59 20.38
N ARG A 308 1.22 10.48 20.71
CA ARG A 308 0.62 11.20 21.85
C ARG A 308 1.34 10.88 23.16
N LEU A 309 1.61 9.61 23.44
CA LEU A 309 2.30 9.18 24.67
C LEU A 309 3.75 9.70 24.74
N LEU A 310 4.52 9.59 23.65
CA LEU A 310 5.89 10.12 23.57
C LEU A 310 5.95 11.63 23.83
N VAL A 311 4.98 12.40 23.32
CA VAL A 311 4.90 13.84 23.57
C VAL A 311 4.49 14.13 25.00
N THR A 312 3.35 13.59 25.45
CA THR A 312 2.71 14.00 26.71
C THR A 312 3.35 13.41 27.96
N GLN A 313 3.98 12.24 27.88
CA GLN A 313 4.53 11.54 29.04
C GLN A 313 6.07 11.58 29.09
N TYR A 314 6.72 11.63 27.93
CA TYR A 314 8.19 11.63 27.84
C TYR A 314 8.76 12.98 27.38
N GLY A 315 7.91 13.94 27.01
CA GLY A 315 8.35 15.28 26.62
C GLY A 315 9.12 15.33 25.31
N ILE A 316 9.01 14.31 24.45
CA ILE A 316 9.66 14.31 23.15
C ILE A 316 8.96 15.35 22.25
N PRO A 317 9.70 16.26 21.61
CA PRO A 317 9.08 17.25 20.75
C PRO A 317 8.31 16.61 19.58
N ALA A 318 7.10 17.09 19.30
CA ALA A 318 6.22 16.49 18.30
C ALA A 318 6.78 16.52 16.86
N ASP A 319 7.63 17.51 16.55
CA ASP A 319 8.37 17.65 15.29
C ASP A 319 9.57 16.69 15.17
N ARG A 320 9.75 15.79 16.15
CA ARG A 320 10.75 14.71 16.14
C ARG A 320 10.12 13.34 15.94
N ILE A 321 8.80 13.26 15.82
CA ILE A 321 8.07 12.00 15.73
C ILE A 321 7.29 11.96 14.41
N LEU A 322 7.60 10.94 13.60
CA LEU A 322 6.90 10.63 12.36
C LEU A 322 5.98 9.43 12.60
N MET A 323 4.74 9.52 12.12
CA MET A 323 3.75 8.44 12.23
C MET A 323 3.69 7.64 10.95
N GLU A 324 3.68 6.32 11.09
CA GLU A 324 3.34 5.35 10.08
C GLU A 324 2.07 4.62 10.54
N PRO A 325 0.87 5.05 10.12
CA PRO A 325 -0.38 4.59 10.72
C PRO A 325 -1.04 3.44 9.95
N HIS A 326 -0.35 2.80 9.01
CA HIS A 326 -0.93 1.77 8.13
C HIS A 326 -0.46 0.37 8.46
N ALA A 327 0.72 0.18 9.05
CA ALA A 327 1.24 -1.15 9.30
C ALA A 327 0.31 -2.03 10.14
N ARG A 328 0.19 -3.29 9.72
CA ARG A 328 -0.70 -4.28 10.34
C ARG A 328 0.02 -5.47 10.93
N HIS A 329 1.29 -5.65 10.55
CA HIS A 329 2.13 -6.76 10.97
C HIS A 329 3.57 -6.28 11.13
N THR A 330 4.42 -7.06 11.83
CA THR A 330 5.85 -6.77 11.93
C THR A 330 6.53 -6.63 10.55
N THR A 331 6.10 -7.43 9.56
CA THR A 331 6.56 -7.36 8.17
C THR A 331 6.24 -6.01 7.55
N THR A 332 5.00 -5.55 7.67
CA THR A 332 4.59 -4.26 7.08
C THR A 332 5.02 -3.05 7.89
N ASN A 333 5.24 -3.17 9.20
CA ASN A 333 5.92 -2.17 10.03
C ASN A 333 7.31 -1.88 9.46
N LEU A 334 8.10 -2.94 9.23
CA LEU A 334 9.45 -2.81 8.68
C LEU A 334 9.44 -2.21 7.26
N ARG A 335 8.53 -2.67 6.39
CA ARG A 335 8.35 -2.15 5.03
C ARG A 335 7.94 -0.68 5.03
N ASN A 336 6.95 -0.29 5.81
CA ASN A 336 6.43 1.07 5.79
C ASN A 336 7.41 2.05 6.45
N CYS A 337 8.13 1.64 7.50
CA CYS A 337 9.27 2.42 8.00
C CYS A 337 10.38 2.59 6.94
N ALA A 338 10.69 1.55 6.16
CA ALA A 338 11.66 1.66 5.07
C ALA A 338 11.22 2.70 4.03
N ARG A 339 9.96 2.64 3.59
CA ARG A 339 9.35 3.62 2.68
C ARG A 339 9.47 5.05 3.21
N LEU A 340 9.17 5.27 4.50
CA LEU A 340 9.30 6.59 5.12
C LEU A 340 10.74 7.08 5.21
N LEU A 341 11.69 6.21 5.58
CA LEU A 341 13.10 6.55 5.59
C LEU A 341 13.58 6.98 4.19
N LEU A 342 13.16 6.26 3.15
CA LEU A 342 13.55 6.52 1.77
C LEU A 342 12.86 7.76 1.16
N ALA A 343 11.61 8.04 1.55
CA ALA A 343 10.81 9.10 0.94
C ALA A 343 10.87 10.44 1.69
N ALA A 344 11.24 10.46 2.98
CA ALA A 344 11.24 11.66 3.81
C ALA A 344 12.61 12.37 3.88
N ASP A 345 13.49 12.20 2.89
CA ASP A 345 14.83 12.81 2.80
C ASP A 345 15.78 12.46 3.97
N PHE A 346 15.63 11.29 4.60
CA PHE A 346 16.68 10.79 5.49
C PHE A 346 17.95 10.44 4.69
N PRO A 347 19.16 10.62 5.27
CA PRO A 347 20.40 10.29 4.59
C PRO A 347 20.52 8.77 4.36
N ALA A 348 20.62 8.36 3.09
CA ALA A 348 20.67 6.95 2.69
C ALA A 348 21.95 6.22 3.13
N ASP A 349 23.02 6.96 3.47
CA ASP A 349 24.29 6.42 3.96
C ASP A 349 24.28 6.13 5.47
N LYS A 350 23.16 6.37 6.17
CA LYS A 350 23.05 6.19 7.63
C LYS A 350 21.91 5.24 7.99
N PRO A 351 22.16 4.24 8.85
CA PRO A 351 21.13 3.31 9.25
C PRO A 351 20.15 3.93 10.26
N ALA A 352 18.98 3.33 10.38
CA ALA A 352 18.06 3.52 11.51
C ALA A 352 18.30 2.43 12.57
N LEU A 353 17.64 2.56 13.72
CA LEU A 353 17.56 1.52 14.74
C LEU A 353 16.12 1.04 14.88
N VAL A 354 15.86 -0.26 14.69
CA VAL A 354 14.61 -0.85 15.17
C VAL A 354 14.72 -1.00 16.68
N VAL A 355 13.70 -0.57 17.41
CA VAL A 355 13.66 -0.56 18.88
C VAL A 355 12.50 -1.43 19.35
N SER A 356 12.79 -2.38 20.25
CA SER A 356 11.75 -3.20 20.87
C SER A 356 12.19 -3.78 22.21
N ASP A 357 11.33 -4.57 22.84
CA ASP A 357 11.72 -5.39 23.97
C ASP A 357 12.69 -6.52 23.56
N HIS A 358 13.40 -7.06 24.55
CA HIS A 358 14.46 -8.06 24.34
C HIS A 358 14.02 -9.34 23.62
N ARG A 359 12.74 -9.72 23.65
CA ARG A 359 12.24 -10.92 22.95
C ARG A 359 11.82 -10.58 21.54
N THR A 360 11.02 -9.53 21.38
CA THR A 360 10.55 -9.11 20.05
C THR A 360 11.72 -8.71 19.16
N ILE A 361 12.76 -8.07 19.70
CA ILE A 361 13.92 -7.70 18.90
C ILE A 361 14.68 -8.92 18.36
N GLN A 362 14.75 -10.02 19.13
CA GLN A 362 15.34 -11.28 18.66
C GLN A 362 14.52 -11.90 17.54
N TYR A 363 13.19 -11.88 17.66
CA TYR A 363 12.29 -12.31 16.58
C TYR A 363 12.50 -11.48 15.31
N ILE A 364 12.57 -10.15 15.43
CA ILE A 364 12.77 -9.26 14.28
C ILE A 364 14.09 -9.55 13.57
N GLY A 365 15.15 -9.84 14.33
CA GLY A 365 16.47 -10.17 13.79
C GLY A 365 16.63 -11.61 13.31
N SER A 366 15.60 -12.45 13.40
CA SER A 366 15.68 -13.88 13.09
C SER A 366 15.47 -14.18 11.60
N SER A 367 15.90 -15.37 11.17
CA SER A 367 15.56 -15.90 9.84
C SER A 367 14.06 -16.10 9.65
N GLU A 368 13.30 -16.32 10.74
CA GLU A 368 11.85 -16.51 10.69
C GLU A 368 11.14 -15.27 10.14
N LEU A 369 11.47 -14.06 10.63
CA LEU A 369 10.89 -12.83 10.07
C LEU A 369 11.37 -12.59 8.63
N ALA A 370 12.63 -12.91 8.32
CA ALA A 370 13.12 -12.80 6.96
C ALA A 370 12.31 -13.71 6.00
N GLU A 371 12.14 -14.98 6.30
CA GLU A 371 11.31 -15.90 5.50
C GLU A 371 9.86 -15.43 5.41
N ARG A 372 9.32 -14.88 6.51
CA ARG A 372 7.98 -14.27 6.54
C ARG A 372 7.85 -13.08 5.58
N ASN A 373 8.84 -12.19 5.50
CA ASN A 373 8.84 -11.08 4.55
C ASN A 373 8.72 -11.57 3.10
N VAL A 374 9.52 -12.58 2.71
CA VAL A 374 9.46 -13.14 1.34
C VAL A 374 8.11 -13.82 1.08
N ARG A 375 7.62 -14.62 2.04
CA ARG A 375 6.35 -15.34 1.87
C ARG A 375 5.16 -14.38 1.76
N GLU A 376 5.17 -13.27 2.49
CA GLU A 376 4.02 -12.39 2.61
C GLU A 376 4.02 -11.22 1.63
N MET A 377 5.20 -10.69 1.31
CA MET A 377 5.38 -9.49 0.49
C MET A 377 6.27 -9.74 -0.74
N GLY A 378 6.89 -10.92 -0.86
CA GLY A 378 7.79 -11.28 -1.95
C GLY A 378 9.12 -10.52 -1.97
N VAL A 379 9.40 -9.70 -0.96
CA VAL A 379 10.57 -8.80 -0.90
C VAL A 379 11.11 -8.69 0.51
N GLN A 380 12.40 -8.36 0.64
CA GLN A 380 13.00 -7.94 1.92
C GLN A 380 13.05 -6.41 1.95
N PRO A 381 12.35 -5.73 2.87
CA PRO A 381 12.27 -4.26 2.87
C PRO A 381 13.58 -3.56 3.29
N GLY A 382 14.58 -4.31 3.72
CA GLY A 382 15.89 -3.80 4.11
C GLY A 382 16.76 -4.89 4.74
N ARG A 383 17.94 -4.48 5.19
CA ARG A 383 18.89 -5.35 5.90
C ARG A 383 18.88 -5.04 7.39
N LEU A 384 18.89 -6.11 8.19
CA LEU A 384 19.01 -6.04 9.65
C LEU A 384 20.39 -6.55 10.08
N ALA A 385 20.95 -5.93 11.11
CA ALA A 385 22.16 -6.37 11.79
C ALA A 385 22.03 -6.12 13.30
N PRO A 386 22.83 -6.81 14.15
CA PRO A 386 22.83 -6.56 15.60
C PRO A 386 23.02 -5.07 15.94
N GLY A 387 22.20 -4.57 16.87
CA GLY A 387 22.31 -3.21 17.41
C GLY A 387 23.39 -3.07 18.48
N PRO A 388 23.60 -1.83 18.99
CA PRO A 388 24.54 -1.56 20.07
C PRO A 388 24.13 -2.17 21.43
N ASP A 389 22.90 -2.67 21.57
CA ASP A 389 22.38 -3.25 22.80
C ASP A 389 21.34 -4.36 22.55
N ARG A 390 20.77 -4.90 23.63
CA ARG A 390 19.77 -5.99 23.61
C ARG A 390 18.35 -5.56 23.24
N PHE A 391 18.12 -4.30 22.89
CA PHE A 391 16.81 -3.73 22.55
C PHE A 391 16.77 -3.21 21.12
N THR A 392 17.89 -3.27 20.40
CA THR A 392 18.04 -2.62 19.10
C THR A 392 18.58 -3.53 18.01
N LEU A 393 18.17 -3.24 16.77
CA LEU A 393 18.78 -3.75 15.55
C LEU A 393 19.12 -2.58 14.64
N ILE A 394 20.28 -2.63 13.99
CA ILE A 394 20.61 -1.72 12.89
C ILE A 394 19.74 -2.10 11.70
N PHE A 395 19.08 -1.11 11.11
CA PHE A 395 18.26 -1.27 9.91
C PHE A 395 18.72 -0.35 8.79
N THR A 396 18.98 -0.94 7.61
CA THR A 396 19.24 -0.22 6.37
C THR A 396 18.09 -0.47 5.40
N PRO A 397 17.28 0.54 5.03
CA PRO A 397 16.16 0.34 4.13
C PRO A 397 16.64 0.01 2.71
N ASP A 398 15.85 -0.78 1.98
CA ASP A 398 16.09 -1.12 0.58
C ASP A 398 14.95 -0.55 -0.29
N PRO A 399 15.24 0.11 -1.44
CA PRO A 399 14.22 0.63 -2.36
C PRO A 399 13.18 -0.39 -2.83
N VAL A 400 13.48 -1.69 -2.76
CA VAL A 400 12.50 -2.75 -3.02
C VAL A 400 11.26 -2.65 -2.11
N ALA A 401 11.36 -1.96 -0.96
CA ALA A 401 10.25 -1.69 -0.07
C ALA A 401 9.11 -0.89 -0.74
N PHE A 402 9.37 -0.16 -1.83
CA PHE A 402 8.31 0.52 -2.61
C PHE A 402 7.43 -0.46 -3.40
N HIS A 403 7.79 -1.75 -3.48
CA HIS A 403 6.92 -2.76 -4.07
C HIS A 403 5.53 -2.73 -3.41
N VAL A 404 4.50 -2.70 -4.24
CA VAL A 404 3.10 -2.74 -3.82
C VAL A 404 2.64 -4.19 -3.78
N GLU A 405 2.19 -4.63 -2.61
CA GLU A 405 1.60 -5.96 -2.44
C GLU A 405 0.09 -5.89 -2.68
N ALA A 406 -0.33 -6.07 -3.93
CA ALA A 406 -1.72 -5.90 -4.32
C ALA A 406 -2.67 -6.91 -3.64
N VAL A 407 -2.17 -8.07 -3.20
CA VAL A 407 -3.01 -9.06 -2.48
C VAL A 407 -3.23 -8.73 -1.00
N ASP A 408 -2.60 -7.67 -0.49
CA ASP A 408 -2.87 -7.08 0.82
C ASP A 408 -3.44 -5.65 0.63
N PRO A 409 -4.74 -5.52 0.28
CA PRO A 409 -5.31 -4.25 -0.11
C PRO A 409 -5.49 -3.25 1.05
N LEU A 410 -5.31 -3.70 2.30
CA LEU A 410 -5.44 -2.83 3.49
C LEU A 410 -4.14 -2.09 3.78
N ASP A 411 -3.00 -2.63 3.35
CA ASP A 411 -1.67 -2.05 3.52
C ASP A 411 -0.77 -2.39 2.29
N PRO A 412 -1.10 -1.85 1.10
CA PRO A 412 -0.42 -2.17 -0.16
C PRO A 412 1.02 -1.67 -0.24
#